data_AF-A0A2U9S3X3-F1
#
_entry.id   AF-A0A2U9S3X3-F1
#
_cell.length_a   1.000
_cell.length_b   1.000
_cell.length_c   1.000
_cell.angle_alpha   90.00
_cell.angle_beta   90.00
_cell.angle_gamma   90.00
#
_symmetry.space_group_name_H-M   'P 1'
#
loop_
_entity.id
_entity.type
_entity.pdbx_description
1 polymer ?
#
loop_
_entity_poly.entity_id
_entity_poly.type
_entity_poly.pdbx_seq_one_letter_code
_entity_poly.pdbx_strand_id
1 'polypeptide(L)'
;MLPTITVDLPFLAREVNDAHTQTHNHAKGMLLEAKRAGEALLKAKGLCPHGTFKDWVQAHCRLSYRQATAYMRVAKLSKDVKAE
;
A
#
# COMPACT_ATOMS: atom_id res chain seq x y z
N MET A 1 11.94 -37.37 22.14
CA MET A 1 10.53 -36.94 22.29
C MET A 1 10.50 -35.46 21.95
N LEU A 2 9.84 -35.06 20.85
CA LEU A 2 9.73 -33.63 20.50
C LEU A 2 8.65 -33.00 21.39
N PRO A 3 8.83 -31.75 21.86
CA PRO A 3 7.81 -31.08 22.65
C PRO A 3 6.56 -30.88 21.79
N THR A 4 5.44 -31.40 22.25
CA THR A 4 4.13 -31.09 21.67
C THR A 4 3.83 -29.63 22.00
N ILE A 5 3.64 -28.79 20.97
CA ILE A 5 3.18 -27.40 21.17
C ILE A 5 1.77 -27.48 21.74
N THR A 6 1.64 -27.24 23.05
CA THR A 6 0.33 -27.12 23.70
C THR A 6 -0.25 -25.76 23.34
N VAL A 7 -1.36 -25.76 22.61
CA VAL A 7 -2.07 -24.52 22.29
C VAL A 7 -2.86 -24.08 23.52
N ASP A 8 -2.32 -23.09 24.24
CA ASP A 8 -2.92 -22.50 25.44
C ASP A 8 -3.14 -20.99 25.29
N LEU A 9 -3.76 -20.37 26.30
CA LEU A 9 -4.07 -18.94 26.27
C LEU A 9 -2.81 -18.04 26.16
N PRO A 10 -1.72 -18.29 26.91
CA PRO A 10 -0.46 -17.55 26.72
C PRO A 10 0.12 -17.66 25.30
N PHE A 11 0.13 -18.87 24.72
CA PHE A 11 0.59 -19.08 23.35
C PHE A 11 -0.25 -18.27 22.35
N LEU A 12 -1.58 -18.38 22.41
CA LEU A 12 -2.48 -17.64 21.53
C LEU A 12 -2.35 -16.12 21.68
N ALA A 13 -2.13 -15.62 22.90
CA ALA A 13 -1.90 -14.20 23.13
C ALA A 13 -0.63 -13.69 22.44
N ARG A 14 0.45 -14.50 22.42
CA ARG A 14 1.67 -14.18 21.68
C ARG A 14 1.40 -14.11 20.18
N GLU A 15 0.73 -15.12 19.62
CA GLU A 15 0.40 -15.15 18.19
C GLU A 15 -0.43 -13.93 17.76
N VAL A 16 -1.41 -13.52 18.56
CA VAL A 16 -2.22 -12.32 18.29
C VAL A 16 -1.36 -11.07 18.28
N ASN A 17 -0.47 -10.90 19.27
CA ASN A 17 0.40 -9.72 19.35
C ASN A 17 1.40 -9.69 18.18
N ASP A 18 2.00 -10.83 17.85
CA ASP A 18 2.94 -10.95 16.73
C ASP A 18 2.23 -10.64 15.40
N ALA A 19 1.02 -11.17 15.18
CA ALA A 19 0.21 -10.87 14.01
C ALA A 19 -0.23 -9.39 13.95
N HIS A 20 -0.57 -8.79 15.10
CA HIS A 20 -0.92 -7.37 15.19
C HIS A 20 0.26 -6.47 14.80
N THR A 21 1.45 -6.72 15.35
CA THR A 21 2.68 -6.00 15.00
C THR A 21 3.01 -6.14 13.52
N GLN A 22 2.90 -7.35 12.97
CA GLN A 22 3.12 -7.58 11.54
C GLN A 22 2.11 -6.84 10.68
N THR A 23 0.82 -6.85 11.05
CA THR A 23 -0.23 -6.10 10.34
C THR A 23 0.09 -4.62 10.29
N HIS A 24 0.51 -4.03 11.41
CA HIS A 24 0.90 -2.62 11.46
C HIS A 24 2.10 -2.32 10.56
N ASN A 25 3.13 -3.16 10.59
CA ASN A 25 4.32 -3.01 9.75
C ASN A 25 4.00 -3.15 8.26
N HIS A 26 3.21 -4.15 7.87
CA HIS A 26 2.76 -4.33 6.50
C HIS A 26 1.87 -3.18 6.04
N ALA A 27 0.94 -2.71 6.87
CA ALA A 27 0.09 -1.56 6.55
C ALA A 27 0.92 -0.30 6.29
N LYS A 28 1.93 -0.02 7.13
CA LYS A 28 2.85 1.11 6.92
C LYS A 28 3.65 0.96 5.61
N GLY A 29 4.18 -0.23 5.34
CA GLY A 29 4.87 -0.53 4.08
C GLY A 29 3.98 -0.36 2.86
N MET A 30 2.75 -0.88 2.92
CA MET A 30 1.73 -0.73 1.87
C MET A 30 1.42 0.74 1.57
N LEU A 31 1.27 1.58 2.60
CA LEU A 31 1.02 3.01 2.42
C LEU A 31 2.21 3.73 1.79
N LEU A 32 3.45 3.37 2.16
CA LEU A 32 4.64 3.94 1.55
C LEU A 32 4.76 3.57 0.07
N GLU A 33 4.52 2.31 -0.29
CA GLU A 33 4.54 1.87 -1.69
C GLU A 33 3.38 2.45 -2.50
N ALA A 34 2.18 2.54 -1.91
CA ALA A 34 1.03 3.23 -2.53
C ALA A 34 1.34 4.70 -2.81
N LYS A 35 2.00 5.40 -1.88
CA LYS A 35 2.48 6.77 -2.09
C LYS A 35 3.47 6.84 -3.26
N ARG A 36 4.50 5.98 -3.26
CA ARG A 36 5.52 5.95 -4.32
C ARG A 36 4.91 5.70 -5.70
N ALA A 37 4.00 4.73 -5.80
CA ALA A 37 3.25 4.45 -7.02
C ALA A 37 2.40 5.66 -7.45
N GLY A 38 1.72 6.31 -6.50
CA GLY A 38 0.93 7.51 -6.75
C GLY A 38 1.75 8.68 -7.27
N GLU A 39 2.95 8.91 -6.73
CA GLU A 39 3.88 9.94 -7.21
C GLU A 39 4.33 9.67 -8.65
N ALA A 40 4.64 8.42 -8.97
CA ALA A 40 4.98 8.01 -10.34
C ALA A 40 3.80 8.19 -11.31
N LEU A 41 2.59 7.81 -10.89
CA LEU A 41 1.37 7.98 -11.68
C LEU A 41 1.02 9.46 -11.94
N LEU A 42 1.23 10.33 -10.95
CA LEU A 42 1.04 11.77 -11.12
C LEU A 42 2.02 12.36 -12.15
N LYS A 43 3.29 11.94 -12.11
CA LYS A 43 4.28 12.33 -13.12
C LYS A 43 3.89 11.83 -14.51
N ALA A 44 3.55 10.54 -14.64
CA ALA A 44 3.11 9.96 -15.91
C ALA A 44 1.88 10.68 -16.48
N LYS A 45 0.90 11.03 -15.63
CA LYS A 45 -0.29 11.79 -16.05
C LYS A 45 0.06 13.16 -16.63
N GLY A 46 1.08 13.83 -16.12
CA GLY A 46 1.56 15.12 -16.65
C GLY A 46 2.26 15.01 -18.00
N LEU A 47 2.77 13.83 -18.36
CA LEU A 47 3.43 13.56 -19.63
C LEU A 47 2.46 13.04 -20.71
N CYS A 48 1.31 12.49 -20.30
CA CYS A 48 0.32 11.95 -21.23
C CYS A 48 -0.47 13.08 -21.90
N PRO A 49 -0.77 12.97 -23.21
CA PRO A 49 -1.75 13.83 -23.87
C PRO A 49 -3.10 13.79 -23.15
N HIS A 50 -3.87 14.86 -23.27
CA HIS A 50 -5.18 14.96 -22.63
C HIS A 50 -6.07 13.77 -23.01
N GLY A 51 -6.76 13.19 -22.02
CA GLY A 51 -7.65 12.03 -22.21
C GLY A 51 -6.96 10.65 -22.30
N THR A 52 -5.66 10.57 -22.59
CA THR A 52 -4.99 9.28 -22.89
C THR A 52 -4.45 8.53 -21.67
N PHE A 53 -4.38 9.18 -20.50
CA PHE A 53 -3.75 8.60 -19.31
C PHE A 53 -4.41 7.29 -18.84
N LYS A 54 -5.73 7.15 -18.99
CA LYS A 54 -6.44 5.93 -18.59
C LYS A 54 -5.97 4.72 -19.40
N ASP A 55 -5.87 4.89 -20.72
CA ASP A 55 -5.46 3.84 -21.64
C ASP A 55 -3.98 3.49 -21.41
N TRP A 56 -3.14 4.50 -21.14
CA TRP A 56 -1.75 4.28 -20.74
C TRP A 56 -1.65 3.43 -19.46
N VAL A 57 -2.47 3.69 -18.43
CA VAL A 57 -2.47 2.85 -17.22
C VAL A 57 -2.85 1.40 -17.56
N GLN A 58 -3.86 1.20 -18.41
CA GLN A 58 -4.30 -0.15 -18.79
C GLN A 58 -3.26 -0.92 -19.61
N ALA A 59 -2.51 -0.22 -20.47
CA ALA A 59 -1.49 -0.82 -21.31
C ALA A 59 -0.19 -1.12 -20.56
N HIS A 60 0.19 -0.29 -19.59
CA HIS A 60 1.55 -0.34 -19.00
C HIS A 60 1.60 -0.74 -17.53
N CYS A 61 0.47 -0.70 -16.80
CA CYS A 61 0.46 -0.97 -15.37
C CYS A 61 -0.34 -2.24 -15.03
N ARG A 62 0.11 -3.00 -14.03
CA ARG A 62 -0.56 -4.23 -13.53
C ARG A 62 -1.65 -3.93 -12.50
N LEU A 63 -2.39 -2.84 -12.68
CA LEU A 63 -3.41 -2.39 -11.74
C LEU A 63 -4.59 -1.78 -12.48
N SER A 64 -5.75 -1.76 -11.83
CA SER A 64 -6.91 -1.08 -12.38
C SER A 64 -6.73 0.44 -12.35
N TYR A 65 -7.40 1.15 -13.26
CA TYR A 65 -7.44 2.62 -13.22
C TYR A 65 -7.99 3.15 -11.87
N ARG A 66 -8.91 2.41 -11.23
CA ARG A 66 -9.42 2.72 -9.89
C ARG A 66 -8.31 2.65 -8.83
N GLN A 67 -7.45 1.63 -8.87
CA GLN A 67 -6.30 1.56 -7.97
C GLN A 67 -5.27 2.65 -8.26
N ALA A 68 -5.02 2.97 -9.54
CA ALA A 68 -4.13 4.05 -9.93
C ALA A 68 -4.55 5.38 -9.29
N THR A 69 -5.83 5.72 -9.44
CA THR A 69 -6.41 6.94 -8.86
C THR A 69 -6.38 6.93 -7.33
N ALA A 70 -6.57 5.78 -6.68
CA ALA A 70 -6.42 5.66 -5.23
C ALA A 70 -4.97 5.94 -4.78
N TYR A 71 -3.96 5.38 -5.45
CA TYR A 71 -2.55 5.65 -5.16
C TYR A 71 -2.17 7.11 -5.39
N MET A 72 -2.63 7.71 -6.49
CA MET A 72 -2.45 9.15 -6.73
C MET A 72 -3.04 10.00 -5.59
N ARG A 73 -4.17 9.59 -4.99
CA ARG A 73 -4.76 10.28 -3.84
C ARG A 73 -3.89 10.14 -2.59
N VAL A 74 -3.38 8.94 -2.30
CA VAL A 74 -2.43 8.70 -1.20
C VAL A 74 -1.21 9.60 -1.35
N ALA A 75 -0.64 9.68 -2.56
CA ALA A 75 0.50 10.55 -2.83
C ALA A 75 0.20 12.03 -2.56
N LYS A 76 -0.97 12.53 -2.95
CA LYS A 76 -1.38 13.92 -2.69
C LYS A 76 -1.51 14.20 -1.18
N LEU A 77 -2.28 13.39 -0.46
CA LEU A 77 -2.48 13.57 0.99
C LEU A 77 -1.16 13.51 1.77
N SER A 78 -0.21 12.68 1.34
CA SER A 78 1.10 12.59 2.00
C SER A 78 1.99 13.82 1.83
N LYS A 79 1.69 14.71 0.88
CA LYS A 79 2.38 16.00 0.72
C LYS A 79 1.81 17.04 1.67
N ASP A 80 0.49 16.98 1.90
CA ASP A 80 -0.22 17.90 2.78
C ASP A 80 0.18 17.70 4.25
N VAL A 81 0.53 16.47 4.65
CA VAL A 81 1.01 16.14 6.02
C VAL A 81 2.42 16.72 6.34
N LYS A 82 3.16 17.24 5.35
CA LYS A 82 4.47 17.90 5.58
C LYS A 82 4.39 19.42 5.76
N ALA A 83 3.19 19.99 5.88
CA ALA A 83 2.98 21.44 5.99
C ALA A 83 2.81 21.97 7.43
N GLU A 84 3.11 21.16 8.45
CA GLU A 84 2.97 21.52 9.87
C GLU A 84 4.20 21.11 10.69
#